data_AF-A0A920RRA1-F1
#
_entry.id   AF-A0A920RRA1-F1
#
_cell.length_a   1.000
_cell.length_b   1.000
_cell.length_c   1.000
_cell.angle_alpha   90.00
_cell.angle_beta   90.00
_cell.angle_gamma   90.00
#
_symmetry.space_group_name_H-M   'P 1'
#
loop_
_entity.id
_entity.type
_entity.pdbx_description
1 polymer ?
#
loop_
_entity_poly.entity_id
_entity_poly.type
_entity_poly.pdbx_seq_one_letter_code
_entity_poly.pdbx_strand_id
1 'polypeptide(L)'
;MRQSRGRWDKQPSTAAKAPSFEKTVLPILKARCTGCHSGAKPKAGLDLSSRRGVLTGSDNGAVVRLNAAESSRLWGVLASNRMPPKGPKLTAAEKGRIRTWINEGARGTGKDSARSGELGDIDLDDLSDEQRGFWSFRSPRRHPGFPQTHCDRKMPGVCGIP
;
A
#
# COMPACT_ATOMS: atom_id res chain seq x y z
N MET A 1 7.68 16.52 53.64
CA MET A 1 7.10 15.81 52.47
C MET A 1 8.00 15.99 51.25
N ARG A 2 8.70 14.94 50.80
CA ARG A 2 9.65 14.97 49.67
C ARG A 2 8.99 14.27 48.50
N GLN A 3 8.67 15.02 47.44
CA GLN A 3 8.03 14.47 46.25
C GLN A 3 9.02 13.55 45.52
N SER A 4 8.73 12.25 45.55
CA SER A 4 9.35 11.21 44.73
C SER A 4 9.06 11.52 43.26
N ARG A 5 10.07 12.03 42.56
CA ARG A 5 10.05 12.23 41.10
C ARG A 5 9.74 10.90 40.43
N GLY A 6 8.53 10.78 39.90
CA GLY A 6 8.08 9.67 39.08
C GLY A 6 9.03 9.49 37.90
N ARG A 7 9.72 8.36 37.90
CA ARG A 7 10.44 7.84 36.76
C ARG A 7 9.41 7.66 35.64
N TRP A 8 9.54 8.43 34.58
CA TRP A 8 8.83 8.19 33.33
C TRP A 8 9.50 6.96 32.70
N ASP A 9 9.19 5.78 33.21
CA ASP A 9 9.52 4.53 32.55
C ASP A 9 8.80 4.56 31.20
N LYS A 10 9.56 4.88 30.13
CA LYS A 10 9.19 4.50 28.77
C LYS A 10 9.13 2.98 28.78
N GLN A 11 7.96 2.43 29.08
CA GLN A 11 7.69 1.03 28.79
C GLN A 11 7.86 0.88 27.27
N PRO A 12 8.82 0.07 26.77
CA PRO A 12 8.76 -0.33 25.40
C PRO A 12 7.47 -1.13 25.27
N SER A 13 6.47 -0.56 24.60
CA SER A 13 5.30 -1.34 24.23
C SER A 13 5.85 -2.50 23.40
N THR A 14 5.82 -3.71 23.96
CA THR A 14 6.03 -4.96 23.23
C THR A 14 4.82 -5.16 22.32
N ALA A 15 4.59 -4.22 21.40
CA ALA A 15 3.77 -4.44 20.24
C ALA A 15 4.47 -5.58 19.51
N ALA A 16 3.89 -6.79 19.61
CA ALA A 16 4.37 -7.95 18.89
C ALA A 16 4.58 -7.52 17.44
N LYS A 17 5.83 -7.59 16.98
CA LYS A 17 6.21 -7.06 15.69
C LYS A 17 5.32 -7.70 14.63
N ALA A 18 4.54 -6.86 13.95
CA ALA A 18 3.68 -7.21 12.83
C ALA A 18 4.34 -8.27 11.94
N PRO A 19 3.72 -9.45 11.68
CA PRO A 19 4.26 -10.43 10.76
C PRO A 19 4.52 -9.79 9.39
N SER A 20 5.78 -9.78 8.96
CA SER A 20 6.15 -9.30 7.62
C SER A 20 5.96 -10.39 6.57
N PHE A 21 5.68 -9.99 5.33
CA PHE A 21 5.50 -10.94 4.22
C PHE A 21 6.70 -11.89 4.09
N GLU A 22 7.91 -11.37 3.98
CA GLU A 22 9.12 -12.11 3.62
C GLU A 22 9.56 -13.08 4.72
N LYS A 23 9.44 -12.67 5.99
CA LYS A 23 9.88 -13.50 7.13
C LYS A 23 8.83 -14.49 7.59
N THR A 24 7.54 -14.17 7.45
CA THR A 24 6.47 -14.95 8.09
C THR A 24 5.56 -15.62 7.07
N VAL A 25 5.09 -14.89 6.06
CA VAL A 25 4.06 -15.39 5.13
C VAL A 25 4.69 -16.14 3.96
N LEU A 26 5.75 -15.61 3.37
CA LEU A 26 6.46 -16.17 2.24
C LEU A 26 6.96 -17.61 2.48
N PRO A 27 7.58 -17.98 3.61
CA PRO A 27 7.98 -19.38 3.82
C PRO A 27 6.78 -20.34 3.85
N ILE A 28 5.63 -19.91 4.40
CA ILE A 28 4.39 -20.69 4.42
C ILE A 28 3.87 -20.88 2.98
N LEU A 29 3.82 -19.80 2.20
CA LEU A 29 3.36 -19.82 0.80
C LEU A 29 4.31 -20.61 -0.10
N LYS A 30 5.63 -20.47 0.07
CA LYS A 30 6.65 -21.23 -0.69
C LYS A 30 6.54 -22.72 -0.45
N ALA A 31 6.23 -23.13 0.78
CA ALA A 31 6.15 -24.55 1.11
C ALA A 31 4.95 -25.25 0.46
N ARG A 32 3.83 -24.55 0.20
CA ARG A 32 2.55 -25.20 -0.15
C ARG A 32 1.80 -24.62 -1.34
N CYS A 33 2.12 -23.40 -1.77
CA CYS A 33 1.29 -22.65 -2.73
C CYS A 33 2.03 -22.30 -4.02
N THR A 34 3.32 -21.96 -3.95
CA THR A 34 4.08 -21.52 -5.12
C THR A 34 4.26 -22.61 -6.17
N GLY A 35 4.17 -23.89 -5.81
CA GLY A 35 4.25 -25.00 -6.78
C GLY A 35 3.19 -24.94 -7.89
N CYS A 36 2.05 -24.29 -7.65
CA CYS A 36 1.01 -24.08 -8.67
C CYS A 36 0.72 -22.60 -8.94
N HIS A 37 0.99 -21.71 -7.99
CA HIS A 37 0.72 -20.26 -8.06
C HIS A 37 2.03 -19.46 -8.13
N SER A 38 2.92 -19.82 -9.06
CA SER A 38 4.09 -19.03 -9.44
C SER A 38 4.62 -19.47 -10.81
N GLY A 39 5.68 -18.82 -11.31
CA GLY A 39 6.37 -19.19 -12.54
C GLY A 39 5.71 -18.64 -13.82
N ALA A 40 6.00 -19.27 -14.97
CA ALA A 40 5.57 -18.78 -16.28
C ALA A 40 4.06 -18.96 -16.56
N LYS A 41 3.42 -19.95 -15.93
CA LYS A 41 1.97 -20.24 -16.09
C LYS A 41 1.32 -20.55 -14.73
N PRO A 42 1.21 -19.54 -13.84
CA PRO A 42 0.59 -19.74 -12.54
C PRO A 42 -0.91 -20.02 -12.69
N LYS A 43 -1.47 -20.86 -11.81
CA LYS A 43 -2.91 -21.12 -11.77
C LYS A 43 -3.66 -19.82 -11.44
N ALA A 44 -4.68 -19.54 -12.25
CA ALA A 44 -5.49 -18.31 -12.17
C ALA A 44 -4.67 -17.01 -12.31
N GLY A 45 -3.49 -17.06 -12.94
CA GLY A 45 -2.64 -15.88 -13.12
C GLY A 45 -2.03 -15.35 -11.82
N LEU A 46 -2.15 -16.10 -10.72
CA LEU A 46 -1.78 -15.63 -9.38
C LEU A 46 -0.33 -16.00 -9.05
N ASP A 47 0.50 -14.98 -8.81
CA ASP A 47 1.87 -15.17 -8.30
C ASP A 47 1.94 -14.94 -6.78
N LEU A 48 2.17 -16.03 -6.03
CA LEU A 48 2.37 -16.03 -4.58
C LEU A 48 3.86 -16.05 -4.18
N SER A 49 4.78 -15.99 -5.15
CA SER A 49 6.23 -16.01 -4.88
C SER A 49 6.77 -14.67 -4.36
N SER A 50 6.03 -13.58 -4.58
CA SER A 50 6.43 -12.22 -4.24
C SER A 50 5.27 -11.43 -3.63
N ARG A 51 5.58 -10.49 -2.73
CA ARG A 51 4.57 -9.61 -2.11
C ARG A 51 3.80 -8.83 -3.20
N ARG A 52 4.55 -8.32 -4.17
CA ARG A 52 4.02 -7.58 -5.31
C ARG A 52 3.02 -8.43 -6.10
N GLY A 53 3.34 -9.68 -6.41
CA GLY A 53 2.42 -10.59 -7.12
C GLY A 53 1.11 -10.81 -6.35
N VAL A 54 1.20 -11.01 -5.03
CA VAL A 54 0.02 -11.17 -4.17
C VAL A 54 -0.88 -9.92 -4.19
N LEU A 55 -0.28 -8.73 -4.20
CA LEU A 55 -0.99 -7.46 -4.24
C LEU A 55 -1.53 -7.10 -5.63
N THR A 56 -0.82 -7.49 -6.69
CA THR A 56 -1.32 -7.37 -8.08
C THR A 56 -2.61 -8.17 -8.25
N GLY A 57 -2.71 -9.34 -7.59
CA GLY A 57 -3.90 -10.17 -7.62
C GLY A 57 -3.82 -11.28 -8.66
N SER A 58 -4.98 -11.72 -9.13
CA SER A 58 -5.15 -12.86 -10.05
C SER A 58 -5.92 -12.41 -11.29
N ASP A 59 -6.09 -13.30 -12.27
CA ASP A 59 -6.94 -13.05 -13.45
C ASP A 59 -8.40 -12.71 -13.05
N ASN A 60 -8.83 -13.16 -11.86
CA ASN A 60 -10.15 -12.89 -11.29
C ASN A 60 -10.19 -11.61 -10.42
N GLY A 61 -9.15 -10.77 -10.47
CA GLY A 61 -9.02 -9.54 -9.71
C GLY A 61 -8.28 -9.69 -8.38
N ALA A 62 -8.50 -8.73 -7.48
CA ALA A 62 -7.76 -8.58 -6.23
C ALA A 62 -7.91 -9.79 -5.30
N VAL A 63 -6.77 -10.33 -4.87
CA VAL A 63 -6.71 -11.51 -4.01
C VAL A 63 -6.67 -11.14 -2.52
N VAL A 64 -6.03 -10.00 -2.21
CA VAL A 64 -5.92 -9.46 -0.86
C VAL A 64 -6.62 -8.11 -0.78
N ARG A 65 -7.50 -7.96 0.21
CA ARG A 65 -8.09 -6.69 0.63
C ARG A 65 -7.33 -6.23 1.88
N LEU A 66 -6.58 -5.13 1.75
CA LEU A 66 -5.79 -4.59 2.86
C LEU A 66 -6.69 -4.28 4.05
N ASN A 67 -6.21 -4.58 5.27
CA ASN A 67 -6.91 -4.36 6.53
C ASN A 67 -8.25 -5.13 6.70
N ALA A 68 -8.59 -6.00 5.75
CA ALA A 68 -9.86 -6.72 5.74
C ALA A 68 -9.68 -8.18 5.31
N ALA A 69 -9.04 -8.98 6.17
CA ALA A 69 -8.75 -10.39 5.90
C ALA A 69 -10.01 -11.19 5.55
N GLU A 70 -11.11 -11.01 6.28
CA GLU A 70 -12.36 -11.78 6.05
C GLU A 70 -12.97 -11.53 4.67
N SER A 71 -12.80 -10.32 4.12
CA SER A 71 -13.26 -9.97 2.78
C SER A 71 -12.29 -10.34 1.66
N SER A 72 -11.09 -10.83 2.02
CA SER A 72 -10.05 -11.20 1.07
C SER A 72 -10.31 -12.58 0.48
N ARG A 73 -10.20 -12.70 -0.85
CA ARG A 73 -10.33 -13.99 -1.54
C ARG A 73 -9.28 -14.99 -1.06
N LEU A 74 -8.06 -14.53 -0.76
CA LEU A 74 -6.99 -15.35 -0.19
C LEU A 74 -7.46 -16.07 1.08
N TRP A 75 -8.08 -15.32 2.00
CA TRP A 75 -8.53 -15.87 3.26
C TRP A 75 -9.67 -16.86 3.09
N GLY A 76 -10.66 -16.57 2.24
CA GLY A 76 -11.75 -17.51 1.95
C GLY A 76 -11.27 -18.86 1.42
N VAL A 77 -10.23 -18.85 0.58
CA VAL A 77 -9.60 -20.10 0.08
C VAL A 77 -8.85 -20.84 1.19
N LEU A 78 -8.11 -20.13 2.05
CA LEU A 78 -7.41 -20.73 3.19
C LEU A 78 -8.38 -21.28 4.25
N ALA A 79 -9.49 -20.59 4.50
CA ALA A 79 -10.53 -21.00 5.44
C ALA A 79 -11.27 -22.25 4.95
N SER A 80 -11.60 -22.31 3.66
CA SER A 80 -12.29 -23.46 3.05
C SER A 80 -11.45 -24.75 2.94
N ASN A 81 -10.16 -24.71 3.31
CA ASN A 81 -9.23 -25.84 3.19
C ASN A 81 -9.14 -26.47 1.79
N ARG A 82 -9.64 -25.80 0.72
CA ARG A 82 -9.58 -26.34 -0.64
C ARG A 82 -8.14 -26.40 -1.18
N MET A 83 -7.29 -25.47 -0.73
CA MET A 83 -5.87 -25.42 -1.09
C MET A 83 -4.98 -25.77 0.13
N PRO A 84 -3.89 -26.53 -0.06
CA PRO A 84 -3.47 -27.17 -1.31
C PRO A 84 -4.33 -28.42 -1.66
N PRO A 85 -4.51 -28.77 -2.96
CA PRO A 85 -5.33 -29.90 -3.38
C PRO A 85 -4.69 -31.25 -3.06
N LYS A 86 -3.35 -31.28 -2.99
CA LYS A 86 -2.54 -32.40 -2.54
C LYS A 86 -1.57 -31.92 -1.47
N GLY A 87 -1.32 -32.75 -0.47
CA GLY A 87 -0.37 -32.45 0.61
C GLY A 87 -1.00 -31.89 1.89
N PRO A 88 -0.17 -31.60 2.91
CA PRO A 88 -0.66 -31.23 4.23
C PRO A 88 -1.25 -29.82 4.22
N LYS A 89 -2.45 -29.69 4.81
CA LYS A 89 -3.16 -28.41 4.97
C LYS A 89 -2.39 -27.49 5.92
N LEU A 90 -2.63 -26.18 5.80
CA LEU A 90 -2.09 -25.20 6.74
C LEU A 90 -2.71 -25.41 8.13
N THR A 91 -1.86 -25.34 9.14
CA THR A 91 -2.27 -25.34 10.55
C THR A 91 -3.06 -24.06 10.87
N ALA A 92 -3.88 -24.10 11.93
CA ALA A 92 -4.60 -22.92 12.40
C ALA A 92 -3.65 -21.75 12.74
N ALA A 93 -2.47 -22.05 13.28
CA ALA A 93 -1.44 -21.06 13.59
C ALA A 93 -0.85 -20.38 12.34
N GLU A 94 -0.61 -21.13 11.26
CA GLU A 94 -0.13 -20.57 9.99
C GLU A 94 -1.20 -19.70 9.33
N LYS A 95 -2.46 -20.16 9.33
CA LYS A 95 -3.59 -19.35 8.86
C LYS A 95 -3.72 -18.07 9.67
N GLY A 96 -3.60 -18.15 11.00
CA GLY A 96 -3.63 -16.99 11.90
C GLY A 96 -2.55 -15.96 11.54
N ARG A 97 -1.32 -16.41 11.26
CA ARG A 97 -0.23 -15.52 10.83
C ARG A 97 -0.54 -14.80 9.52
N ILE A 98 -1.12 -15.49 8.53
CA ILE A 98 -1.53 -14.89 7.26
C ILE A 98 -2.69 -13.89 7.48
N ARG A 99 -3.67 -14.25 8.32
CA ARG A 99 -4.80 -13.38 8.67
C ARG A 99 -4.33 -12.07 9.30
N THR A 100 -3.46 -12.15 10.30
CA THR A 100 -2.88 -10.98 10.98
C THR A 100 -2.12 -10.12 9.99
N TRP A 101 -1.28 -10.72 9.14
CA TRP A 101 -0.54 -9.98 8.11
C TRP A 101 -1.45 -9.18 7.16
N ILE A 102 -2.57 -9.75 6.72
CA ILE A 102 -3.53 -9.03 5.87
C ILE A 102 -4.17 -7.87 6.63
N ASN A 103 -4.57 -8.10 7.88
CA ASN A 103 -5.20 -7.09 8.73
C ASN A 103 -4.25 -5.94 9.10
N GLU A 104 -2.94 -6.17 9.09
CA GLU A 104 -1.93 -5.14 9.34
C GLU A 104 -1.48 -4.40 8.06
N GLY A 105 -2.18 -4.62 6.94
CA GLY A 105 -1.94 -3.92 5.69
C GLY A 105 -0.95 -4.63 4.77
N ALA A 106 -0.82 -5.95 4.89
CA ALA A 106 0.00 -6.78 4.01
C ALA A 106 1.44 -6.25 3.83
N ARG A 107 2.09 -5.90 4.95
CA ARG A 107 3.41 -5.24 4.98
C ARG A 107 4.54 -6.17 4.53
N GLY A 108 5.52 -5.60 3.85
CA GLY A 108 6.77 -6.27 3.50
C GLY A 108 7.90 -5.89 4.45
N THR A 109 9.11 -6.35 4.14
CA THR A 109 10.37 -5.91 4.74
C THR A 109 11.16 -4.99 3.81
N GLY A 110 10.67 -4.75 2.58
CA GLY A 110 11.31 -3.89 1.60
C GLY A 110 11.03 -2.40 1.78
N LYS A 111 11.75 -1.58 1.01
CA LYS A 111 11.63 -0.11 0.92
C LYS A 111 10.26 0.38 0.41
N ASP A 112 9.37 -0.56 0.07
CA ASP A 112 7.98 -0.44 -0.35
C ASP A 112 6.97 -0.69 0.82
N SER A 113 7.49 -0.94 2.02
CA SER A 113 6.73 -0.75 3.25
C SER A 113 6.56 0.75 3.38
N ALA A 114 5.32 1.23 3.27
CA ALA A 114 4.98 2.64 3.43
C ALA A 114 5.87 3.27 4.50
N ARG A 115 6.77 4.17 4.08
CA ARG A 115 7.46 5.10 4.97
C ARG A 115 6.38 5.95 5.61
N SER A 116 5.79 5.43 6.68
CA SER A 116 5.23 6.21 7.77
C SER A 116 6.26 6.23 8.90
N GLY A 117 7.53 6.40 8.54
CA GLY A 117 8.58 6.82 9.45
C GLY A 117 9.17 8.06 8.80
N GLU A 118 8.99 9.19 9.49
CA GLU A 118 9.73 10.45 9.34
C GLU A 118 10.11 10.77 7.89
N LEU A 119 9.37 11.68 7.26
CA LEU A 119 9.92 12.45 6.14
C LEU A 119 11.14 13.17 6.71
N GLY A 120 12.30 12.52 6.65
CA GLY A 120 13.58 13.18 6.81
C GLY A 120 13.59 14.32 5.81
N ASP A 121 13.96 15.49 6.30
CA ASP A 121 14.04 16.72 5.55
C ASP A 121 14.82 16.43 4.26
N ILE A 122 14.11 16.46 3.13
CA ILE A 122 14.76 16.28 1.84
C ILE A 122 15.53 17.58 1.65
N ASP A 123 16.85 17.53 1.80
CA ASP A 123 17.70 18.69 1.58
C ASP A 123 17.53 19.11 0.13
N LEU A 124 16.94 20.29 -0.07
CA LEU A 124 16.55 20.76 -1.39
C LEU A 124 17.79 20.94 -2.28
N ASP A 125 18.98 21.10 -1.68
CA ASP A 125 20.26 21.25 -2.37
C ASP A 125 20.82 19.93 -2.95
N ASP A 126 20.29 18.76 -2.58
CA ASP A 126 20.68 17.45 -3.15
C ASP A 126 19.81 17.05 -4.38
N LEU A 127 18.77 17.83 -4.70
CA LEU A 127 17.98 17.62 -5.92
C LEU A 127 18.78 18.10 -7.13
N SER A 128 19.14 17.16 -8.02
CA SER A 128 19.87 17.50 -9.25
C SER A 128 19.07 18.50 -10.11
N ASP A 129 19.78 19.38 -10.85
CA ASP A 129 19.17 20.42 -11.68
C ASP A 129 18.11 19.90 -12.67
N GLU A 130 18.23 18.64 -13.10
CA GLU A 130 17.28 17.98 -13.99
C GLU A 130 15.93 17.69 -13.32
N GLN A 131 15.94 17.31 -12.04
CA GLN A 131 14.71 17.04 -11.27
C GLN A 131 13.91 18.33 -11.03
N ARG A 132 14.60 19.46 -10.92
CA ARG A 132 14.01 20.81 -10.82
C ARG A 132 13.43 21.32 -12.14
N GLY A 133 13.76 20.67 -13.26
CA GLY A 133 13.23 20.98 -14.58
C GLY A 133 11.82 20.46 -14.84
N PHE A 134 11.30 19.57 -13.98
CA PHE A 134 10.00 18.93 -14.20
C PHE A 134 8.85 19.93 -14.07
N TRP A 135 7.90 19.86 -15.01
CA TRP A 135 6.86 20.87 -15.23
C TRP A 135 6.02 21.19 -13.97
N SER A 136 5.84 20.21 -13.07
CA SER A 136 5.10 20.37 -11.81
C SER A 136 5.72 21.34 -10.80
N PHE A 137 7.03 21.61 -10.90
CA PHE A 137 7.73 22.52 -9.98
C PHE A 137 7.98 23.91 -10.58
N ARG A 138 7.67 24.09 -11.86
CA ARG A 138 7.82 25.39 -12.51
C ARG A 138 6.53 26.17 -12.33
N SER A 139 6.58 27.22 -11.51
CA SER A 139 5.42 28.09 -11.29
C SER A 139 4.84 28.56 -12.62
N PRO A 140 3.51 28.50 -12.83
CA PRO A 140 2.88 29.07 -14.00
C PRO A 140 3.29 30.53 -14.15
N ARG A 141 3.77 30.93 -15.32
CA ARG A 141 3.99 32.35 -15.59
C ARG A 141 2.63 33.04 -15.54
N ARG A 142 2.49 34.04 -14.65
CA ARG A 142 1.32 34.93 -14.69
C ARG A 142 1.35 35.62 -16.05
N HIS A 143 0.37 35.33 -16.89
CA HIS A 143 0.16 36.12 -18.10
C HIS A 143 -0.06 37.58 -17.67
N PRO A 144 0.53 38.56 -18.38
CA PRO A 144 0.19 39.96 -18.15
C PRO A 144 -1.33 40.09 -18.34
N GLY A 145 -1.96 40.77 -17.40
CA GLY A 145 -3.35 40.55 -16.99
C GLY A 145 -4.34 40.39 -18.13
N PHE A 146 -5.29 39.46 -17.93
CA PHE A 146 -6.51 39.43 -18.73
C PHE A 146 -7.08 40.85 -18.79
N PRO A 147 -7.44 41.37 -19.98
CA PRO A 147 -8.13 42.65 -20.04
C PRO A 147 -9.38 42.54 -19.18
N GLN A 148 -9.48 43.38 -18.16
CA GLN A 148 -10.66 43.42 -17.31
C GLN A 148 -11.80 43.95 -18.16
N THR A 149 -12.64 43.05 -18.70
CA THR A 149 -13.91 43.46 -19.30
C THR A 149 -14.78 43.94 -18.15
N HIS A 150 -14.91 45.26 -18.02
CA HIS A 150 -15.91 45.86 -17.15
C HIS A 150 -17.27 45.47 -17.74
N CYS A 151 -18.00 44.62 -17.03
CA CYS A 151 -19.37 44.30 -17.38
C CYS A 151 -20.22 45.52 -17.01
N ASP A 152 -20.41 46.44 -17.96
CA ASP A 152 -21.31 47.57 -17.75
C ASP A 152 -22.75 47.03 -17.63
N ARG A 153 -23.29 47.09 -16.43
CA ARG A 153 -24.58 46.49 -16.05
C ARG A 153 -25.75 47.36 -16.52
N LYS A 154 -25.77 47.74 -17.79
CA LYS A 154 -26.85 48.58 -18.33
C LYS A 154 -26.96 48.44 -19.85
N MET A 155 -27.58 47.36 -20.34
CA MET A 155 -28.51 47.40 -21.48
C MET A 155 -29.15 46.00 -21.70
N PRO A 156 -30.48 45.89 -21.84
CA PRO A 156 -31.14 44.69 -22.35
C PRO A 156 -31.20 44.74 -23.88
N GLY A 157 -30.68 43.70 -24.55
CA GLY A 157 -31.00 43.43 -25.95
C GLY A 157 -29.78 43.25 -26.86
N VAL A 158 -29.74 42.06 -27.45
CA VAL A 158 -29.12 41.67 -28.74
C VAL A 158 -27.62 41.95 -28.95
N CYS A 159 -26.79 40.94 -28.67
CA CYS A 159 -25.45 40.84 -29.24
C CYS A 159 -25.53 40.15 -30.61
N GLY A 160 -25.49 40.95 -31.68
CA GLY A 160 -25.14 40.49 -33.02
C GLY A 160 -23.62 40.36 -33.15
N ILE A 161 -23.17 39.27 -33.77
CA ILE A 161 -21.77 38.92 -34.06
C ILE A 161 -21.47 39.35 -35.51
N PRO A 162 -20.37 40.06 -35.82
CA PRO A 162 -19.85 40.11 -37.19
C PRO A 162 -19.10 38.83 -37.56
#